data_AF-A0A3S4ESE2-F1
#
_entry.id   AF-A0A3S4ESE2-F1
#
_cell.length_a   1.000
_cell.length_b   1.000
_cell.length_c   1.000
_cell.angle_alpha   90.00
_cell.angle_beta   90.00
_cell.angle_gamma   90.00
#
_symmetry.space_group_name_H-M   'P 1'
#
loop_
_entity.id
_entity.type
_entity.pdbx_description
1 polymer ?
#
loop_
_entity_poly.entity_id
_entity_poly.type
_entity_poly.pdbx_seq_one_letter_code
_entity_poly.pdbx_strand_id
1 'polypeptide(L)'
;MPEIYGLLVKERPGREMRPNQTLTPPLRMQLKLDKTNEIWRHYYKDRVRARVKLQTYGKAPHFPKDKTEHLAGTRKVMGQNFQHHGETHQSVEFVFDDLAIKEPGYYELVIQLERQHSDKTWSPVPPKTYSGGIFVKKPKDGNKH
;
A
#
# COMPACT_ATOMS: atom_id res chain seq x y z
N MET A 1 -19.99 14.06 -4.06
CA MET A 1 -18.61 13.96 -4.59
C MET A 1 -18.54 12.69 -5.41
N PRO A 2 -18.05 12.71 -6.66
CA PRO A 2 -18.00 11.47 -7.45
C PRO A 2 -16.92 10.54 -6.88
N GLU A 3 -17.33 9.37 -6.42
CA GLU A 3 -16.49 8.46 -5.65
C GLU A 3 -15.54 7.69 -6.58
N ILE A 4 -14.24 7.77 -6.30
CA ILE A 4 -13.29 6.81 -6.81
C ILE A 4 -13.73 5.45 -6.20
N TYR A 5 -14.04 4.45 -7.01
CA TYR A 5 -14.38 3.12 -6.51
C TYR A 5 -13.24 2.57 -5.62
N GLY A 6 -13.57 1.76 -4.62
CA GLY A 6 -12.72 1.46 -3.46
C GLY A 6 -11.25 1.08 -3.76
N LEU A 7 -10.37 1.36 -2.79
CA LEU A 7 -9.02 0.80 -2.76
C LEU A 7 -9.12 -0.56 -2.04
N LEU A 8 -8.71 -1.63 -2.73
CA LEU A 8 -8.80 -3.00 -2.26
C LEU A 8 -7.40 -3.57 -2.04
N VAL A 9 -7.25 -4.44 -1.05
CA VAL A 9 -6.07 -5.32 -0.96
C VAL A 9 -6.37 -6.60 -1.67
N LYS A 10 -5.55 -6.93 -2.67
CA LYS A 10 -5.65 -8.19 -3.40
C LYS A 10 -4.81 -9.27 -2.74
N GLU A 11 -3.66 -8.88 -2.20
CA GLU A 11 -2.70 -9.81 -1.62
C GLU A 11 -2.06 -9.18 -0.39
N ARG A 12 -2.12 -9.91 0.73
CA ARG A 12 -1.59 -9.49 2.01
C ARG A 12 -0.37 -10.35 2.34
N PRO A 13 0.76 -9.74 2.73
CA PRO A 13 1.89 -10.50 3.20
C PRO A 13 1.54 -11.36 4.41
N GLY A 14 2.31 -12.43 4.59
CA GLY A 14 2.14 -13.37 5.68
C GLY A 14 2.14 -12.68 7.04
N ARG A 15 1.38 -13.27 7.98
CA ARG A 15 1.30 -12.79 9.38
C ARG A 15 2.55 -13.09 10.19
N GLU A 16 3.51 -13.85 9.68
CA GLU A 16 4.77 -14.13 10.38
C GLU A 16 5.91 -14.03 9.38
N MET A 17 6.80 -13.06 9.57
CA MET A 17 7.92 -12.76 8.70
C MET A 17 9.20 -12.65 9.55
N ARG A 18 10.35 -13.03 8.99
CA ARG A 18 11.65 -12.79 9.63
C ARG A 18 12.10 -11.34 9.38
N PRO A 19 12.89 -10.74 10.28
CA PRO A 19 13.53 -9.46 10.02
C PRO A 19 14.36 -9.50 8.72
N ASN A 20 14.28 -8.42 7.93
CA ASN A 20 14.89 -8.28 6.60
C ASN A 20 14.44 -9.30 5.54
N GLN A 21 13.44 -10.14 5.83
CA GLN A 21 12.83 -10.98 4.82
C GLN A 21 11.87 -10.16 3.98
N THR A 22 11.97 -10.29 2.66
CA THR A 22 11.00 -9.72 1.73
C THR A 22 9.60 -10.25 2.01
N LEU A 23 8.63 -9.34 2.08
CA LEU A 23 7.22 -9.61 2.32
C LEU A 23 6.72 -10.68 1.35
N THR A 24 6.29 -11.80 1.91
CA THR A 24 5.81 -12.96 1.14
C THR A 24 4.44 -13.39 1.66
N PRO A 25 3.40 -13.47 0.81
CA PRO A 25 3.37 -12.93 -0.55
C PRO A 25 3.59 -11.40 -0.58
N PRO A 26 3.88 -10.81 -1.75
CA PRO A 26 4.05 -9.37 -1.86
C PRO A 26 2.76 -8.62 -1.51
N LEU A 27 2.89 -7.36 -1.10
CA LEU A 27 1.70 -6.52 -0.88
C LEU A 27 1.17 -6.08 -2.25
N ARG A 28 -0.08 -6.47 -2.56
CA ARG A 28 -0.78 -6.06 -3.78
C ARG A 28 -2.06 -5.31 -3.45
N MET A 29 -2.19 -4.12 -4.03
CA MET A 29 -3.36 -3.27 -3.92
C MET A 29 -4.00 -3.07 -5.29
N GLN A 30 -5.32 -2.94 -5.33
CA GLN A 30 -6.08 -2.60 -6.53
C GLN A 30 -6.96 -1.38 -6.25
N LEU A 31 -6.76 -0.32 -7.02
CA LEU A 31 -7.67 0.82 -7.11
C LEU A 31 -8.65 0.55 -8.25
N LYS A 32 -9.95 0.50 -7.93
CA LYS A 32 -11.00 0.42 -8.94
C LYS A 32 -11.48 1.82 -9.30
N LEU A 33 -11.55 2.13 -10.57
CA LEU A 33 -12.02 3.41 -11.09
C LEU A 33 -13.26 3.17 -11.94
N ASP A 34 -14.31 3.93 -11.68
CA ASP A 34 -15.52 3.91 -12.50
C ASP A 34 -15.28 4.70 -13.79
N LYS A 35 -15.44 4.06 -14.96
CA LYS A 35 -15.24 4.72 -16.26
C LYS A 35 -16.37 5.68 -16.63
N THR A 36 -17.53 5.58 -15.99
CA THR A 36 -18.67 6.48 -16.21
C THR A 36 -18.41 7.88 -15.64
N ASN A 37 -17.37 8.03 -14.82
CA ASN A 37 -17.02 9.25 -14.13
C ASN A 37 -15.66 9.77 -14.64
N GLU A 38 -15.64 10.90 -15.34
CA GLU A 38 -14.42 11.47 -15.96
C GLU A 38 -13.24 11.65 -15.01
N ILE A 39 -13.49 11.69 -13.69
CA ILE A 39 -12.47 11.73 -12.65
C ILE A 39 -11.42 10.60 -12.80
N TRP A 40 -11.79 9.43 -13.33
CA TRP A 40 -10.85 8.30 -13.53
C TRP A 40 -9.60 8.70 -14.33
N ARG A 41 -9.71 9.66 -15.26
CA ARG A 41 -8.61 10.15 -16.08
C ARG A 41 -7.48 10.78 -15.24
N HIS A 42 -7.81 11.29 -14.06
CA HIS A 42 -6.82 11.85 -13.14
C HIS A 42 -6.13 10.79 -12.27
N TYR A 43 -6.64 9.56 -12.26
CA TYR A 43 -6.10 8.43 -11.49
C TYR A 43 -5.55 7.33 -12.40
N TYR A 44 -5.27 7.67 -13.66
CA TYR A 44 -4.64 6.78 -14.60
C TYR A 44 -3.23 6.38 -14.11
N LYS A 45 -2.74 5.21 -14.53
CA LYS A 45 -1.55 4.53 -13.97
C LYS A 45 -0.29 5.40 -13.80
N ASP A 46 -0.10 6.38 -14.68
CA ASP A 46 1.03 7.32 -14.72
C ASP A 46 0.85 8.54 -13.80
N ARG A 47 -0.37 8.78 -13.32
CA ARG A 47 -0.75 9.92 -12.49
C ARG A 47 -1.06 9.55 -11.05
N VAL A 48 -1.01 8.27 -10.71
CA VAL A 48 -1.24 7.77 -9.35
C VAL A 48 -0.10 6.87 -8.91
N ARG A 49 0.32 7.02 -7.66
CA ARG A 49 1.26 6.12 -7.00
C ARG A 49 0.76 5.74 -5.63
N ALA A 50 1.13 4.56 -5.16
CA ALA A 50 0.93 4.15 -3.79
C ALA A 50 2.22 4.38 -3.00
N ARG A 51 2.09 4.96 -1.81
CA ARG A 51 3.16 5.11 -0.85
C ARG A 51 2.84 4.30 0.40
N VAL A 52 3.78 3.50 0.86
CA VAL A 52 3.64 2.69 2.06
C VAL A 52 4.50 3.22 3.20
N LYS A 53 3.99 3.14 4.43
CA LYS A 53 4.72 3.34 5.67
C LYS A 53 4.37 2.25 6.66
N LEU A 54 5.24 2.11 7.66
CA LEU A 54 5.01 1.21 8.79
C LEU A 54 4.40 2.00 9.95
N GLN A 55 3.44 1.41 10.65
CA GLN A 55 2.91 1.91 11.92
C GLN A 55 2.98 0.79 12.95
N THR A 56 3.08 1.12 14.24
CA THR A 56 2.94 0.10 15.31
C THR A 56 1.48 -0.33 15.39
N TYR A 57 1.23 -1.62 15.51
CA TYR A 57 -0.10 -2.20 15.62
C TYR A 57 -0.92 -1.57 16.75
N GLY A 58 -2.23 -1.38 16.52
CA GLY A 58 -3.17 -0.84 17.51
C GLY A 58 -3.20 0.68 17.63
N LYS A 59 -2.48 1.41 16.77
CA LYS A 59 -2.65 2.87 16.63
C LYS A 59 -3.71 3.17 15.57
N ALA A 60 -4.45 4.27 15.71
CA ALA A 60 -5.42 4.71 14.71
C ALA A 60 -4.77 4.84 13.32
N PRO A 61 -5.45 4.41 12.22
CA PRO A 61 -4.88 4.33 10.88
C PRO A 61 -4.71 5.73 10.27
N HIS A 62 -3.66 6.42 10.69
CA HIS A 62 -3.20 7.68 10.13
C HIS A 62 -1.86 7.43 9.45
N PHE A 63 -1.65 8.07 8.29
CA PHE A 63 -0.37 7.98 7.61
C PHE A 63 0.73 8.58 8.51
N PRO A 64 1.66 7.76 9.05
CA PRO A 64 2.56 8.21 10.10
C PRO A 64 3.57 9.22 9.53
N LYS A 65 3.97 10.24 10.28
CA LYS A 65 4.97 11.21 9.80
C LYS A 65 6.35 10.55 9.64
N ASP A 66 6.80 9.78 10.64
CA ASP A 66 8.24 9.46 10.79
C ASP A 66 8.63 7.96 10.80
N LYS A 67 7.67 7.02 10.76
CA LYS A 67 7.96 5.58 10.96
C LYS A 67 8.42 4.81 9.71
N THR A 68 9.22 5.42 8.84
CA THR A 68 9.74 4.75 7.63
C THR A 68 11.05 3.98 7.84
N GLU A 69 11.71 4.18 8.98
CA GLU A 69 13.09 3.73 9.20
C GLU A 69 13.23 2.21 9.24
N HIS A 70 12.20 1.53 9.76
CA HIS A 70 12.13 0.07 9.87
C HIS A 70 11.63 -0.64 8.60
N LEU A 71 11.24 0.10 7.55
CA LEU A 71 10.79 -0.47 6.27
C LEU A 71 11.93 -0.38 5.24
N ALA A 72 12.36 -1.51 4.68
CA ALA A 72 13.30 -1.59 3.57
C ALA A 72 12.56 -1.83 2.24
N GLY A 73 13.27 -1.65 1.12
CA GLY A 73 12.71 -1.82 -0.23
C GLY A 73 12.01 -0.57 -0.78
N THR A 74 11.29 -0.78 -1.87
CA THR A 74 10.59 0.25 -2.64
C THR A 74 9.31 0.67 -1.94
N ARG A 75 9.34 1.84 -1.31
CA ARG A 75 8.20 2.36 -0.51
C ARG A 75 7.18 3.16 -1.33
N LYS A 76 7.46 3.37 -2.61
CA LYS A 76 6.63 4.14 -3.55
C LYS A 76 6.59 3.39 -4.87
N VAL A 77 5.40 3.01 -5.31
CA VAL A 77 5.23 2.30 -6.59
C VAL A 77 4.19 3.02 -7.43
N MET A 78 4.50 3.15 -8.71
CA MET A 78 3.56 3.69 -9.70
C MET A 78 2.43 2.69 -9.95
N GLY A 79 1.26 3.19 -10.29
CA GLY A 79 0.16 2.34 -10.73
C GLY A 79 0.54 1.56 -11.99
N GLN A 80 0.02 0.35 -12.12
CA GLN A 80 0.08 -0.44 -13.33
C GLN A 80 -1.35 -0.69 -13.82
N ASN A 81 -1.60 -0.49 -15.11
CA ASN A 81 -2.93 -0.73 -15.65
C ASN A 81 -3.22 -2.21 -15.63
N PHE A 82 -4.38 -2.56 -15.07
CA PHE A 82 -4.95 -3.88 -15.15
C PHE A 82 -6.31 -3.74 -15.80
N GLN A 83 -6.42 -4.23 -17.04
CA GLN A 83 -7.63 -4.13 -17.83
C GLN A 83 -8.24 -5.52 -17.95
N HIS A 84 -9.35 -5.77 -17.27
CA HIS A 84 -10.21 -6.89 -17.61
C HIS A 84 -11.03 -6.50 -18.85
N HIS A 85 -10.93 -7.32 -19.91
CA HIS A 85 -11.78 -7.16 -21.08
C HIS A 85 -13.26 -7.29 -20.66
N GLY A 86 -14.08 -6.30 -21.01
CA GLY A 86 -15.53 -6.30 -20.73
C GLY A 86 -15.97 -5.60 -19.44
N GLU A 87 -15.06 -5.08 -18.59
CA GLU A 87 -15.47 -4.36 -17.39
C GLU A 87 -15.78 -2.87 -17.65
N THR A 88 -16.86 -2.38 -17.03
CA THR A 88 -17.22 -0.95 -16.91
C THR A 88 -16.27 -0.16 -16.02
N HIS A 89 -15.27 -0.82 -15.46
CA HIS A 89 -14.29 -0.24 -14.53
C HIS A 89 -12.88 -0.32 -15.13
N GLN A 90 -12.03 0.63 -14.73
CA GLN A 90 -10.59 0.55 -14.93
C GLN A 90 -9.95 0.13 -13.61
N SER A 91 -9.07 -0.86 -13.62
CA SER A 91 -8.28 -1.20 -12.44
C SER A 91 -6.86 -0.69 -12.59
N VAL A 92 -6.32 -0.17 -11.49
CA VAL A 92 -4.90 0.18 -11.33
C VAL A 92 -4.35 -0.64 -10.18
N GLU A 93 -3.30 -1.42 -10.45
CA GLU A 93 -2.64 -2.22 -9.44
C GLU A 93 -1.36 -1.54 -8.92
N PHE A 94 -1.06 -1.79 -7.66
CA PHE A 94 0.18 -1.38 -7.01
C PHE A 94 0.76 -2.63 -6.36
N VAL A 95 1.96 -3.02 -6.81
CA VAL A 95 2.66 -4.21 -6.33
C VAL A 95 3.93 -3.76 -5.63
N PHE A 96 4.10 -4.20 -4.39
CA PHE A 96 5.30 -3.99 -3.60
C PHE A 96 5.98 -5.33 -3.38
N ASP A 97 6.94 -5.66 -4.24
CA ASP A 97 7.58 -6.98 -4.35
C ASP A 97 8.90 -7.10 -3.60
N ASP A 98 9.49 -5.98 -3.18
CA ASP A 98 10.79 -5.92 -2.52
C ASP A 98 10.74 -5.35 -1.09
N LEU A 99 9.54 -5.09 -0.55
CA LEU A 99 9.39 -4.57 0.80
C LEU A 99 9.88 -5.58 1.83
N ALA A 100 10.58 -5.11 2.86
CA ALA A 100 10.98 -5.91 4.01
C ALA A 100 10.90 -5.09 5.29
N ILE A 101 10.72 -5.75 6.43
CA ILE A 101 10.69 -5.08 7.74
C ILE A 101 11.98 -5.43 8.48
N LYS A 102 12.78 -4.41 8.81
CA LYS A 102 14.15 -4.58 9.32
C LYS A 102 14.21 -5.09 10.74
N GLU A 103 13.26 -4.67 11.56
CA GLU A 103 13.25 -4.95 12.99
C GLU A 103 12.06 -5.82 13.37
N PRO A 104 12.23 -6.73 14.34
CA PRO A 104 11.11 -7.48 14.85
C PRO A 104 10.14 -6.58 15.63
N GLY A 105 8.83 -6.72 15.41
CA GLY A 105 7.82 -5.92 16.09
C GLY A 105 6.42 -6.03 15.48
N TYR A 106 5.41 -5.57 16.22
CA TYR A 106 4.03 -5.67 15.79
C TYR A 106 3.67 -4.42 15.00
N TYR A 107 3.44 -4.58 13.69
CA TYR A 107 3.28 -3.46 12.78
C TYR A 107 1.98 -3.52 11.97
N GLU A 108 1.71 -2.43 11.26
CA GLU A 108 0.71 -2.31 10.22
C GLU A 108 1.34 -1.60 9.03
N LEU A 109 1.03 -2.05 7.81
CA LEU A 109 1.34 -1.26 6.63
C LEU A 109 0.22 -0.27 6.39
N VAL A 110 0.59 1.00 6.37
CA VAL A 110 -0.29 2.10 6.05
C VAL A 110 0.03 2.57 4.65
N ILE A 111 -0.95 2.43 3.75
CA ILE A 111 -0.85 2.79 2.35
C ILE A 111 -1.62 4.08 2.11
N GLN A 112 -0.99 5.03 1.43
CA GLN A 112 -1.60 6.26 0.99
C GLN A 112 -1.43 6.37 -0.53
N LEU A 113 -2.53 6.63 -1.22
CA LEU A 113 -2.47 7.02 -2.63
C LEU A 113 -2.06 8.48 -2.75
N GLU A 114 -1.18 8.76 -3.70
CA GLU A 114 -0.79 10.11 -4.07
C GLU A 114 -1.11 10.32 -5.56
N ARG A 115 -1.72 11.45 -5.88
CA ARG A 115 -2.00 11.87 -7.26
C ARG A 115 -0.98 12.91 -7.70
N GLN A 116 -0.51 12.79 -8.93
CA GLN A 116 0.30 13.82 -9.57
C GLN A 116 -0.59 14.94 -10.11
N HIS A 117 -0.14 16.19 -9.94
CA HIS A 117 -0.76 17.37 -10.54
C HIS A 117 -0.02 17.80 -11.81
N SER A 118 -0.60 18.75 -12.55
CA SER A 118 -0.02 19.28 -13.80
C SER A 118 1.35 19.92 -13.59
N ASP A 119 1.60 20.48 -12.40
CA ASP A 119 2.88 21.04 -11.96
C ASP A 119 3.91 19.97 -11.52
N LYS A 120 3.60 18.69 -11.74
CA LYS A 120 4.38 17.51 -11.34
C LYS A 120 4.51 17.31 -9.82
N THR A 121 3.81 18.10 -9.00
CA THR A 121 3.74 17.87 -7.57
C THR A 121 2.83 16.69 -7.25
N TRP A 122 2.97 16.15 -6.04
CA TRP A 122 2.19 15.00 -5.57
C TRP A 122 1.41 15.37 -4.33
N SER A 123 0.12 15.05 -4.30
CA SER A 123 -0.72 15.24 -3.12
C SER A 123 -1.44 13.96 -2.72
N PRO A 124 -1.72 13.77 -1.41
CA PRO A 124 -2.56 12.68 -0.93
C PRO A 124 -3.91 12.66 -1.66
N VAL A 125 -4.45 11.47 -1.89
CA VAL A 125 -5.84 11.29 -2.33
C VAL A 125 -6.75 11.15 -1.10
N PRO A 126 -7.56 12.17 -0.75
CA PRO A 126 -8.42 12.13 0.43
C PRO A 126 -9.64 11.18 0.21
N PRO A 127 -10.16 10.49 1.25
CA PRO A 127 -9.51 9.98 2.45
C PRO A 127 -9.17 8.49 2.21
N LYS A 128 -8.36 8.17 1.19
CA LYS A 128 -8.01 6.78 0.85
C LYS A 128 -6.70 6.36 1.48
N THR A 129 -6.60 6.54 2.79
CA THR A 129 -5.56 5.87 3.58
C THR A 129 -6.09 4.49 3.94
N TYR A 130 -5.37 3.46 3.50
CA TYR A 130 -5.70 2.08 3.81
C TYR A 130 -4.69 1.54 4.83
N SER A 131 -5.15 0.90 5.90
CA SER A 131 -4.29 0.11 6.79
C SER A 131 -4.51 -1.38 6.55
N GLY A 132 -3.43 -2.08 6.20
CA GLY A 132 -3.37 -3.53 6.15
C GLY A 132 -2.46 -4.01 7.26
N GLY A 133 -3.01 -4.66 8.27
CA GLY A 133 -2.21 -5.15 9.40
C GLY A 133 -1.20 -6.22 8.95
N ILE A 134 0.08 -6.03 9.32
CA ILE A 134 1.14 -7.03 9.13
C ILE A 134 1.83 -7.26 10.46
N PHE A 135 1.60 -8.45 10.99
CA PHE A 135 2.29 -8.90 12.18
C PHE A 135 3.70 -9.38 11.81
N VAL A 136 4.75 -8.83 12.46
CA VAL A 136 6.12 -9.33 12.35
C VAL A 136 6.54 -9.82 13.74
N LYS A 137 6.42 -11.13 13.96
CA LYS A 137 6.74 -11.71 15.27
C LYS A 137 8.20 -11.44 15.62
N LYS A 138 8.47 -10.96 16.84
CA LYS A 138 9.81 -11.06 17.42
C LYS A 138 10.17 -12.55 17.47
N PRO A 139 11.36 -12.99 17.02
CA PRO A 139 11.77 -14.37 17.28
C PRO A 139 11.62 -14.61 18.78
N LYS A 140 11.02 -15.73 19.18
CA LYS A 140 11.09 -16.16 20.59
C LYS A 140 12.57 -16.21 20.92
N ASP A 141 13.00 -15.41 21.90
CA ASP A 141 14.32 -15.57 22.49
C ASP A 141 14.44 -17.06 22.83
N GLY A 142 15.46 -17.68 22.26
CA GLY A 142 15.66 -19.12 22.29
C GLY A 142 15.49 -19.62 23.73
N ASN A 143 14.78 -20.73 23.83
CA ASN A 143 14.61 -21.52 25.03
C ASN A 143 15.96 -21.66 25.74
N LYS A 144 16.17 -20.92 26.84
CA LYS A 144 17.13 -21.32 27.87
C LYS A 144 16.44 -22.37 28.71
N HIS A 145 16.42 -23.62 28.25
CA HIS A 145 16.24 -24.83 29.05
C HIS A 145 16.75 -26.02 28.25
#